data_AF-A0A4Y2SD75-F1
#
_entry.id   AF-A0A4Y2SD75-F1
#
_cell.length_a   1.000
_cell.length_b   1.000
_cell.length_c   1.000
_cell.angle_alpha   90.00
_cell.angle_beta   90.00
_cell.angle_gamma   90.00
#
_symmetry.space_group_name_H-M   'P 1'
#
loop_
_entity.id
_entity.type
_entity.pdbx_description
1 polymer ?
#
loop_
_entity_poly.entity_id
_entity_poly.type
_entity_poly.pdbx_seq_one_letter_code
_entity_poly.pdbx_strand_id
1 'polypeptide(L)'
;MPHHRSDRVFHPNNSVFGTRVIAYQYPNSYIGEFHRPHISPDLNPCDFFLWGHMKDLVYKKKPTDFISLKGSITDSFASIKRKTLELVTDNFVTRLRYCINSDGSHFENILH
;
A
#
# COMPACT_ATOMS: atom_id res chain seq x y z
N MET A 1 18.92 -16.71 -3.14
CA MET A 1 18.13 -15.97 -4.14
C MET A 1 16.72 -16.57 -4.12
N PRO A 2 15.67 -15.87 -3.67
CA PRO A 2 14.35 -16.48 -3.57
C PRO A 2 13.69 -16.62 -4.95
N HIS A 3 12.90 -17.69 -5.09
CA HIS A 3 12.43 -18.32 -6.34
C HIS A 3 11.43 -17.52 -7.20
N HIS A 4 11.05 -16.31 -6.81
CA HIS A 4 10.05 -15.50 -7.53
C HIS A 4 10.65 -14.54 -8.58
N ARG A 5 11.93 -14.70 -8.91
CA ARG A 5 12.71 -13.81 -9.78
C ARG A 5 13.04 -14.52 -11.11
N SER A 6 12.11 -14.54 -12.06
CA SER A 6 12.37 -15.07 -13.42
C SER A 6 11.87 -14.14 -14.50
N ASP A 7 12.71 -13.91 -15.52
CA ASP A 7 12.51 -12.98 -16.64
C ASP A 7 11.26 -13.25 -17.48
N ARG A 8 10.67 -14.44 -17.34
CA ARG A 8 9.51 -14.90 -18.12
C ARG A 8 8.23 -14.08 -17.89
N VAL A 9 8.18 -13.23 -16.86
CA VAL A 9 6.99 -12.45 -16.47
C VAL A 9 7.04 -11.00 -16.98
N PHE A 10 8.20 -10.49 -17.42
CA PHE A 10 8.35 -9.08 -17.77
C PHE A 10 7.86 -8.73 -19.18
N HIS A 11 8.06 -9.63 -20.15
CA HIS A 11 7.63 -9.40 -21.53
C HIS A 11 6.11 -9.27 -21.72
N PRO A 12 5.24 -10.07 -21.05
CA PRO A 12 3.78 -9.94 -21.19
C PRO A 12 3.22 -8.63 -20.61
N ASN A 13 3.78 -8.15 -19.49
CA ASN A 13 3.27 -6.96 -18.79
C ASN A 13 3.48 -5.67 -19.60
N ASN A 14 4.57 -5.57 -20.36
CA ASN A 14 4.82 -4.41 -21.21
C ASN A 14 3.81 -4.29 -22.37
N SER A 15 3.33 -5.43 -22.90
CA SER A 15 2.32 -5.46 -23.97
C SER A 15 0.94 -4.97 -23.53
N VAL A 16 0.62 -5.08 -22.24
CA VAL A 16 -0.73 -4.77 -21.70
C VAL A 16 -0.77 -3.39 -21.05
N PHE A 17 0.30 -2.99 -20.35
CA PHE A 17 0.29 -1.79 -19.50
C PHE A 17 1.25 -0.68 -19.98
N GLY A 18 2.06 -0.92 -21.02
CA GLY A 18 3.00 0.08 -21.56
C GLY A 18 3.93 0.67 -20.49
N THR A 19 4.08 2.00 -20.45
CA THR A 19 4.87 2.72 -19.43
C THR A 19 4.23 2.77 -18.04
N ARG A 20 3.08 2.10 -17.84
CA ARG A 20 2.39 2.02 -16.54
C ARG A 20 2.73 0.73 -15.78
N VAL A 21 3.81 0.06 -16.16
CA VAL A 21 4.33 -1.11 -15.43
C VAL A 21 5.20 -0.61 -14.27
N ILE A 22 4.75 -0.81 -13.04
CA ILE A 22 5.54 -0.56 -11.84
C ILE A 22 6.29 -1.84 -11.49
N ALA A 23 7.52 -1.99 -11.99
CA ALA A 23 8.36 -3.16 -11.74
C ALA A 23 9.78 -2.77 -11.32
N TYR A 24 10.35 -3.57 -10.41
CA TYR A 24 11.71 -3.42 -9.89
C TYR A 24 12.76 -3.78 -10.97
N GLN A 25 13.77 -2.93 -11.18
CA GLN A 25 14.87 -3.12 -12.16
C GLN A 25 14.44 -3.22 -13.64
N TYR A 26 13.38 -2.51 -14.02
CA TYR A 26 13.13 -2.25 -15.44
C TYR A 26 14.32 -1.48 -16.03
N PRO A 27 14.85 -1.83 -17.23
CA PRO A 27 16.07 -1.23 -17.72
C PRO A 27 15.96 0.30 -17.79
N ASN A 28 16.94 0.98 -17.19
CA ASN A 28 17.14 2.43 -16.98
C ASN A 28 17.18 3.31 -18.26
N SER A 29 16.48 2.94 -19.33
CA SER A 29 16.62 3.59 -20.64
C SER A 29 15.49 4.54 -21.03
N TYR A 30 14.58 4.90 -20.11
CA TYR A 30 13.45 5.78 -20.43
C TYR A 30 13.37 6.99 -19.50
N ILE A 31 13.39 8.17 -20.12
CA ILE A 31 13.27 9.49 -19.49
C ILE A 31 11.83 9.62 -18.96
N GLY A 32 11.66 9.23 -17.71
CA GLY A 32 10.40 9.26 -16.96
C GLY A 32 10.48 8.48 -15.65
N GLU A 33 11.69 8.27 -15.13
CA GLU A 33 11.98 7.46 -13.95
C GLU A 33 11.32 8.05 -12.71
N PHE A 34 10.16 7.52 -12.33
CA PHE A 34 9.76 7.53 -10.93
C PHE A 34 10.47 6.35 -10.26
N HIS A 35 11.74 6.56 -9.90
CA HIS A 35 12.52 5.60 -9.12
C HIS A 35 11.82 5.40 -7.77
N ARG A 36 10.88 4.46 -7.68
CA ARG A 36 10.32 4.05 -6.38
C ARG A 36 11.44 3.26 -5.69
N PRO A 37 11.98 3.74 -4.55
CA PRO A 37 12.75 2.86 -3.71
C PRO A 37 11.82 1.74 -3.22
N HIS A 38 12.37 0.70 -2.61
CA HIS A 38 11.69 -0.38 -1.90
C HIS A 38 10.29 0.03 -1.43
N ILE A 39 9.25 -0.77 -1.71
CA ILE A 39 7.87 -0.50 -1.26
C ILE A 39 7.92 -0.23 0.24
N SER A 40 7.96 1.05 0.61
CA SER A 40 8.02 1.48 2.00
C SER A 40 6.60 1.33 2.52
N PRO A 41 6.37 0.45 3.52
CA PRO A 41 5.05 0.29 4.12
C PRO A 41 4.51 1.64 4.63
N ASP A 42 5.39 2.58 4.96
CA ASP A 42 5.07 3.91 5.46
C ASP A 42 4.47 4.84 4.41
N LEU A 43 4.57 4.47 3.13
CA LEU A 43 3.96 5.18 2.01
C LEU A 43 2.79 4.41 1.38
N ASN A 44 2.38 3.28 1.96
CA ASN A 44 1.19 2.55 1.52
C ASN A 44 0.03 2.77 2.50
N PRO A 45 -1.04 3.50 2.12
CA PRO A 45 -2.22 3.69 2.96
C PRO A 45 -2.88 2.42 3.46
N CYS A 46 -2.74 1.31 2.72
CA CYS A 46 -3.24 0.03 3.20
C CYS A 46 -2.42 -0.49 4.39
N ASP A 47 -1.10 -0.32 4.36
CA ASP A 47 -0.20 -0.84 5.37
C ASP A 47 -0.16 0.05 6.62
N PHE A 48 -0.05 1.37 6.47
CA PHE A 48 0.01 2.27 7.63
C PHE A 48 -1.35 2.54 8.28
N PHE A 49 -2.47 2.25 7.59
CA PHE A 49 -3.81 2.51 8.11
C PHE A 49 -4.76 1.33 7.98
N LEU A 50 -5.07 0.89 6.76
CA LEU A 50 -6.24 0.02 6.52
C LEU A 50 -6.16 -1.30 7.28
N TRP A 51 -5.03 -2.02 7.21
CA TRP A 51 -4.93 -3.35 7.80
C TRP A 51 -4.94 -3.34 9.33
N GLY A 52 -4.33 -2.33 9.95
CA GLY A 52 -4.45 -2.10 11.40
C GLY A 52 -5.90 -1.79 11.78
N HIS A 53 -6.50 -0.82 11.10
CA HIS A 53 -7.87 -0.38 11.37
C HIS A 53 -8.91 -1.51 11.19
N MET A 54 -8.81 -2.27 10.10
CA MET A 54 -9.70 -3.39 9.83
C MET A 54 -9.55 -4.51 10.86
N LYS A 55 -8.32 -4.79 11.32
CA LYS A 55 -8.09 -5.76 12.38
C LYS A 55 -8.84 -5.36 13.65
N ASP A 56 -8.72 -4.10 14.06
CA ASP A 56 -9.40 -3.60 15.26
C ASP A 56 -10.93 -3.68 15.12
N LEU A 57 -11.48 -3.27 13.97
CA LEU A 57 -12.93 -3.31 13.74
C LEU A 57 -13.49 -4.74 13.66
N VAL A 58 -12.83 -5.62 12.90
CA VAL A 58 -13.30 -7.00 12.68
C VAL A 58 -13.21 -7.81 13.96
N TYR A 59 -12.09 -7.73 14.68
CA TYR A 59 -11.89 -8.54 15.88
C TYR A 59 -12.56 -7.96 17.13
N LYS A 60 -13.08 -6.72 17.09
CA LYS A 60 -13.91 -6.17 18.17
C LYS A 60 -15.11 -7.06 18.51
N LYS A 61 -15.73 -7.68 17.50
CA LYS A 61 -16.89 -8.58 17.66
C LYS A 61 -16.50 -10.03 17.96
N LYS A 62 -15.21 -10.38 17.95
CA LYS A 62 -14.68 -11.74 18.15
C LYS A 62 -15.45 -12.82 17.34
N PRO A 63 -15.48 -12.72 16.00
CA PRO A 63 -16.17 -13.71 15.18
C PRO A 63 -15.60 -15.12 15.43
N THR A 64 -16.49 -16.10 15.61
CA THR A 64 -16.13 -17.48 15.96
C THR A 64 -16.22 -18.45 14.78
N ASP A 65 -16.75 -18.00 13.65
CA ASP A 65 -16.97 -18.81 12.45
C ASP A 65 -16.72 -18.00 11.18
N PHE A 66 -16.63 -18.69 10.05
CA PHE A 66 -16.30 -18.08 8.77
C PHE A 66 -17.37 -17.10 8.27
N ILE A 67 -18.65 -17.38 8.54
CA ILE A 67 -19.77 -16.53 8.09
C ILE A 67 -19.76 -15.23 8.87
N SER A 68 -19.65 -15.30 10.20
CA SER A 68 -19.56 -14.10 11.05
C SER A 68 -18.30 -13.27 10.77
N LEU A 69 -17.17 -13.91 10.45
CA LEU A 69 -15.95 -13.22 10.03
C LEU A 69 -16.15 -12.46 8.71
N LYS A 70 -16.72 -13.11 7.68
CA LYS A 70 -16.98 -12.49 6.38
C LYS A 70 -17.96 -11.31 6.49
N GLY A 71 -19.01 -11.48 7.30
CA GLY A 71 -19.96 -10.40 7.62
C GLY A 71 -19.24 -9.23 8.31
N SER A 72 -18.42 -9.52 9.33
CA SER A 72 -17.69 -8.49 10.07
C SER A 72 -16.72 -7.71 9.20
N ILE A 73 -16.03 -8.36 8.25
CA ILE A 73 -15.17 -7.67 7.27
C ILE A 73 -16.00 -6.71 6.41
N THR A 74 -17.12 -7.20 5.86
CA THR A 74 -17.99 -6.41 4.98
C THR A 74 -18.57 -5.20 5.70
N ASP A 75 -19.09 -5.41 6.92
CA ASP A 75 -19.61 -4.35 7.79
C ASP A 75 -18.54 -3.32 8.14
N SER A 76 -17.33 -3.79 8.46
CA SER A 76 -16.21 -2.93 8.84
C SER A 76 -15.82 -2.01 7.69
N PHE A 77 -15.70 -2.53 6.46
CA PHE A 77 -15.46 -1.70 5.27
C PHE A 77 -16.60 -0.70 5.03
N ALA A 78 -17.85 -1.13 5.14
CA ALA A 78 -19.01 -0.25 4.97
C ALA A 78 -19.07 0.87 6.04
N SER A 79 -18.48 0.65 7.22
CA SER A 79 -18.44 1.62 8.31
C SER A 79 -17.41 2.73 8.12
N ILE A 80 -16.43 2.55 7.21
CA ILE A 80 -15.40 3.55 6.95
C ILE A 80 -16.04 4.78 6.30
N LYS A 81 -15.98 5.90 7.01
CA LYS A 81 -16.56 7.17 6.55
C LYS A 81 -15.64 7.84 5.54
N ARG A 82 -16.23 8.57 4.59
CA ARG A 82 -15.46 9.41 3.64
C ARG A 82 -14.47 10.34 4.35
N LYS A 83 -14.89 10.96 5.45
CA LYS A 83 -14.02 11.83 6.28
C LYS A 83 -12.76 11.11 6.76
N THR A 84 -12.84 9.81 7.07
CA THR A 84 -11.67 9.02 7.46
C THR A 84 -10.70 8.86 6.28
N LEU A 85 -11.22 8.63 5.07
CA LEU A 85 -10.40 8.50 3.85
C LEU A 85 -9.73 9.83 3.45
N GLU A 86 -10.42 10.95 3.66
CA GLU A 86 -9.85 12.30 3.49
C GLU A 86 -8.65 12.49 4.42
N LEU A 87 -8.78 12.16 5.72
CA LEU A 87 -7.68 12.22 6.67
C LEU A 87 -6.50 11.30 6.32
N VAL A 88 -6.78 10.10 5.81
CA VAL A 88 -5.73 9.16 5.36
C VAL A 88 -4.98 9.72 4.16
N THR A 89 -5.66 10.45 3.28
CA THR A 89 -5.05 11.11 2.13
C THR A 89 -4.16 12.28 2.58
N ASP A 90 -4.62 13.09 3.53
CA ASP A 90 -3.81 14.18 4.11
C ASP A 90 -2.57 13.64 4.84
N ASN A 91 -2.72 12.52 5.57
CA ASN A 91 -1.62 11.81 6.21
C ASN A 91 -0.61 11.30 5.17
N PHE A 92 -1.09 10.73 4.06
CA PHE A 92 -0.23 10.29 2.95
C PHE A 92 0.59 11.45 2.37
N VAL A 93 -0.02 12.62 2.13
CA VAL A 93 0.70 13.81 1.68
C VAL A 93 1.76 14.25 2.70
N THR A 94 1.45 14.18 3.99
CA THR A 94 2.40 14.52 5.06
C THR A 94 3.58 13.56 5.10
N ARG A 95 3.33 12.26 5.00
CA ARG A 95 4.36 11.21 4.93
C ARG A 95 5.26 11.37 3.70
N LEU A 96 4.70 11.74 2.55
CA LEU A 96 5.48 12.06 1.35
C LEU A 96 6.41 13.27 1.57
N ARG A 97 5.92 14.35 2.18
CA ARG A 97 6.75 15.53 2.49
C ARG A 97 7.89 15.17 3.43
N TYR A 98 7.62 14.35 4.45
CA TYR A 98 8.66 13.89 5.36
C TYR A 98 9.72 13.03 4.66
N CYS A 99 9.28 12.11 3.80
CA CYS A 99 10.18 11.29 2.99
C CYS A 99 11.14 12.15 2.16
N ILE A 100 10.62 13.20 1.50
CA ILE A 100 11.42 14.17 0.73
C ILE A 100 12.41 14.91 1.65
N ASN A 101 11.94 15.44 2.78
CA ASN A 101 12.78 16.19 3.71
C ASN A 101 13.85 15.33 4.41
N SER A 102 13.67 14.01 4.42
CA SER A 102 14.58 13.05 5.05
C SER A 102 15.44 12.31 4.03
N ASP A 103 15.52 12.80 2.79
CA ASP A 103 16.24 12.17 1.67
C ASP A 103 15.91 10.67 1.50
N GLY A 104 14.66 10.27 1.75
CA GLY A 104 14.21 8.89 1.63
C GLY A 104 14.53 7.98 2.82
N SER A 105 14.94 8.53 3.97
CA SER A 105 15.13 7.74 5.21
C SER A 105 13.82 7.07 5.69
N HIS A 106 13.94 5.93 6.36
CA HIS A 106 12.82 5.15 6.91
C HIS A 106 12.16 5.86 8.11
N PHE A 107 10.84 5.75 8.24
CA PHE A 107 10.09 6.33 9.35
C PHE A 107 8.83 5.53 9.62
N GLU A 108 8.54 5.18 10.88
CA GLU A 108 7.35 4.36 11.19
C GLU A 108 6.21 5.18 11.85
N ASN A 109 6.53 6.23 12.60
CA ASN A 109 5.59 6.91 13.52
C ASN A 109 5.59 8.45 13.39
N ILE A 110 5.16 8.99 12.25
CA ILE A 110 5.08 10.46 12.07
C ILE A 110 3.75 11.03 12.60
N LEU A 111 2.66 10.26 12.49
CA LEU A 111 1.31 10.73 12.81
C LEU A 111 0.53 9.59 13.49
N HIS A 112 0.27 9.74 14.79
CA HIS A 112 -0.67 8.94 15.58
C HIS A 112 -1.99 9.68 15.71
#